data_AF-A0AAV4F2G6-F1
#
_entry.id   AF-A0AAV4F2G6-F1
#
_cell.length_a   1.000
_cell.length_b   1.000
_cell.length_c   1.000
_cell.angle_alpha   90.00
_cell.angle_beta   90.00
_cell.angle_gamma   90.00
#
_symmetry.space_group_name_H-M   'P 1'
#
loop_
_entity.id
_entity.type
_entity.pdbx_description
1 polymer ?
#
loop_
_entity_poly.entity_id
_entity_poly.type
_entity_poly.pdbx_seq_one_letter_code
_entity_poly.pdbx_strand_id
1 'polypeptide(L)'
;MAAVNEMEMDKECESRRAVNRDNMAARRQSGTEEEVERHRLRDWQRKVSARQETSSKVPWTFNFALNYLPNRRYQDNPLFATGRVKVICSFCDAYRWPGEPQEICCSNG
;
A
#
# COMPACT_ATOMS: atom_id res chain seq x y z
N MET A 1 39.37 10.14 0.18
CA MET A 1 38.84 11.52 0.06
C MET A 1 37.32 11.56 -0.15
N ALA A 2 36.67 10.57 -0.79
CA ALA A 2 35.21 10.56 -0.98
C ALA A 2 34.37 10.44 0.32
N ALA A 3 34.81 9.61 1.28
CA ALA A 3 34.08 9.40 2.54
C ALA A 3 34.02 10.64 3.47
N VAL A 4 34.96 11.58 3.33
CA VAL A 4 34.97 12.83 4.11
C VAL A 4 33.88 13.77 3.61
N ASN A 5 33.67 13.83 2.28
CA ASN A 5 32.62 14.64 1.67
C ASN A 5 31.21 14.12 2.01
N GLU A 6 31.01 12.80 2.08
CA GLU A 6 29.72 12.22 2.49
C GLU A 6 29.39 12.52 3.96
N MET A 7 30.37 12.39 4.87
CA MET A 7 30.19 12.72 6.28
C MET A 7 29.96 14.22 6.52
N GLU A 8 30.58 15.11 5.74
CA GLU A 8 30.31 16.55 5.82
C GLU A 8 28.92 16.89 5.28
N MET A 9 28.49 16.25 4.19
CA MET A 9 27.14 16.42 3.63
C MET A 9 26.05 15.91 4.60
N ASP A 10 26.31 14.81 5.30
CA ASP A 10 25.40 14.28 6.33
C ASP A 10 25.28 15.23 7.53
N LYS A 11 26.39 15.78 8.02
CA LYS A 11 26.40 16.78 9.10
C LYS A 11 25.66 18.06 8.70
N GLU A 12 25.84 18.51 7.46
CA GLU A 12 25.13 19.67 6.93
C GLU A 12 23.62 19.38 6.82
N CYS A 13 23.25 18.19 6.38
CA CYS A 13 21.86 17.73 6.30
C CYS A 13 21.21 17.66 7.69
N GLU A 14 21.92 17.13 8.69
CA GLU A 14 21.47 17.09 10.08
C GLU A 14 21.31 18.47 10.70
N SER A 15 22.28 19.37 10.45
CA SER A 15 22.22 20.77 10.90
C SER A 15 21.01 21.49 10.30
N ARG A 16 20.76 21.34 9.00
CA ARG A 16 19.57 21.88 8.32
C ARG A 16 18.27 21.33 8.91
N ARG A 17 18.23 20.04 9.26
CA ARG A 17 17.07 19.42 9.93
C ARG A 17 16.87 19.93 11.36
N ALA A 18 17.94 20.20 12.09
CA ALA A 18 17.87 20.78 13.43
C ALA A 18 17.29 22.20 13.37
N VAL A 19 17.84 23.07 12.53
CA VAL A 19 17.35 24.45 12.32
C VAL A 19 15.87 24.46 11.87
N ASN A 20 15.48 23.53 10.99
CA ASN A 20 14.09 23.45 10.54
C ASN A 20 13.16 23.00 11.68
N ARG A 21 13.59 22.08 12.55
CA ARG A 21 12.82 21.69 13.75
C ARG A 21 12.61 22.87 14.70
N ASP A 22 13.66 23.65 14.95
CA ASP A 22 13.60 24.81 15.84
C ASP A 22 12.70 25.91 15.26
N ASN A 23 12.82 26.19 13.97
CA ASN A 23 11.93 27.14 13.27
C ASN A 23 10.47 26.71 13.30
N MET A 24 10.19 25.41 13.13
CA MET A 24 8.84 24.87 13.22
C MET A 24 8.29 24.90 14.65
N ALA A 25 9.15 24.71 15.66
CA ALA A 25 8.77 24.84 17.07
C ALA A 25 8.43 26.30 17.43
N ALA A 26 9.26 27.26 17.00
CA ALA A 26 9.01 28.68 17.20
C ALA A 26 7.68 29.11 16.54
N ARG A 27 7.42 28.68 15.30
CA ARG A 27 6.16 28.97 14.59
C ARG A 27 4.93 28.38 15.27
N ARG A 28 5.06 27.24 15.95
CA ARG A 28 3.95 26.65 16.73
C ARG A 28 3.65 27.42 18.01
N GLN A 29 4.66 28.05 18.60
CA GLN A 29 4.50 28.87 19.81
C GLN A 29 4.00 30.28 19.51
N SER A 30 4.30 30.80 18.31
CA SER A 30 3.90 32.15 17.89
C SER A 30 2.57 32.20 17.11
N GLY A 31 1.93 31.07 16.85
CA GLY A 31 0.72 31.00 16.03
C GLY A 31 -0.51 31.50 16.78
N THR A 32 -1.36 32.27 16.10
CA THR A 32 -2.66 32.67 16.65
C THR A 32 -3.63 31.49 16.69
N GLU A 33 -4.66 31.53 17.54
CA GLU A 33 -5.68 30.46 17.62
C GLU A 33 -6.33 30.17 16.25
N GLU A 34 -6.54 31.21 15.45
CA GLU A 34 -7.12 31.12 14.10
C GLU A 34 -6.18 30.39 13.12
N GLU A 35 -4.87 30.60 13.23
CA GLU A 35 -3.87 29.90 12.42
C GLU A 35 -3.76 28.42 12.79
N VAL A 36 -3.86 28.11 14.09
CA VAL A 36 -3.89 26.74 14.59
C VAL A 36 -5.12 26.01 14.06
N GLU A 37 -6.30 26.63 14.08
CA GLU A 37 -7.53 26.02 13.58
C GLU A 37 -7.49 25.82 12.05
N ARG A 38 -7.00 26.80 11.29
CA ARG A 38 -6.77 26.63 9.84
C ARG A 38 -5.78 25.49 9.53
N HIS A 39 -4.75 25.31 10.36
CA HIS A 39 -3.80 24.21 10.18
C HIS A 39 -4.46 22.87 10.47
N ARG A 40 -5.25 22.76 11.56
CA ARG A 40 -6.01 21.55 11.90
C ARG A 40 -7.00 21.16 10.80
N LEU A 41 -7.73 22.13 10.24
CA LEU A 41 -8.67 21.89 9.15
C LEU A 41 -7.95 21.34 7.91
N ARG A 42 -6.82 21.94 7.51
CA ARG A 42 -6.02 21.46 6.37
C ARG A 42 -5.42 20.07 6.60
N ASP A 43 -4.99 19.78 7.81
CA ASP A 43 -4.48 18.44 8.16
C ASP A 43 -5.59 17.39 8.19
N TRP A 44 -6.76 17.76 8.69
CA TRP A 44 -7.95 16.90 8.65
C TRP A 44 -8.36 16.61 7.21
N GLN A 45 -8.45 17.63 6.35
CA GLN A 45 -8.74 17.46 4.92
C GLN A 45 -7.72 16.53 4.24
N ARG A 46 -6.41 16.74 4.47
CA ARG A 46 -5.36 15.84 3.93
C ARG A 46 -5.53 14.41 4.39
N LYS A 47 -5.84 14.18 5.67
CA LYS A 47 -6.08 12.83 6.21
C LYS A 47 -7.33 12.18 5.62
N VAL A 48 -8.40 12.94 5.39
CA VAL A 48 -9.63 12.46 4.76
C VAL A 48 -9.39 12.09 3.29
N SER A 49 -8.71 12.95 2.52
CA SER A 49 -8.37 12.67 1.12
C SER A 49 -7.43 11.47 0.98
N ALA A 50 -6.38 11.38 1.81
CA ALA A 50 -5.50 10.21 1.82
C ALA A 50 -6.25 8.91 2.20
N ARG A 51 -7.25 9.00 3.10
CA ARG A 51 -8.15 7.87 3.41
C ARG A 51 -9.05 7.53 2.23
N GLN A 52 -9.57 8.49 1.47
CA GLN A 52 -10.35 8.19 0.27
C GLN A 52 -9.51 7.52 -0.82
N GLU A 53 -8.27 7.95 -1.02
CA GLU A 53 -7.37 7.34 -2.02
C GLU A 53 -6.92 5.93 -1.64
N THR A 54 -6.79 5.66 -0.33
CA THR A 54 -6.41 4.33 0.19
C THR A 54 -7.61 3.42 0.46
N SER A 55 -8.79 3.99 0.67
CA SER A 55 -10.06 3.28 0.89
C SER A 55 -10.64 2.82 -0.43
N SER A 56 -10.04 1.74 -0.91
CA SER A 56 -10.65 0.77 -1.83
C SER A 56 -10.70 1.17 -3.30
N LYS A 57 -9.74 0.62 -4.06
CA LYS A 57 -9.90 0.36 -5.50
C LYS A 57 -11.02 -0.67 -5.79
N VAL A 58 -11.59 -1.28 -4.76
CA VAL A 58 -12.68 -2.26 -4.88
C VAL A 58 -13.99 -1.57 -4.52
N PRO A 59 -14.94 -1.42 -5.46
CA PRO A 59 -16.25 -0.84 -5.15
C PRO A 59 -16.87 -1.54 -3.93
N TRP A 60 -17.47 -0.79 -3.01
CA TRP A 60 -18.08 -1.33 -1.78
C TRP A 60 -19.10 -2.47 -2.04
N THR A 61 -19.71 -2.48 -3.23
CA THR A 61 -20.62 -3.52 -3.71
C THR A 61 -19.96 -4.90 -3.83
N PHE A 62 -18.67 -4.97 -4.13
CA PHE A 62 -17.93 -6.24 -4.17
C PHE A 62 -17.78 -6.88 -2.80
N ASN A 63 -17.77 -6.09 -1.71
CA ASN A 63 -17.67 -6.65 -0.36
C ASN A 63 -18.91 -7.45 0.03
N PHE A 64 -20.10 -6.98 -0.34
CA PHE A 64 -21.36 -7.69 -0.09
C PHE A 64 -21.52 -8.92 -0.99
N ALA A 65 -21.19 -8.80 -2.28
CA ALA A 65 -21.35 -9.90 -3.22
C ALA A 65 -20.40 -11.09 -2.93
N LEU A 66 -19.22 -10.84 -2.37
CA LEU A 66 -18.19 -11.84 -2.16
C LEU A 66 -17.98 -12.25 -0.69
N ASN A 67 -18.78 -11.72 0.25
CA ASN A 67 -18.52 -11.84 1.69
C ASN A 67 -17.04 -11.53 2.03
N TYR A 68 -16.49 -10.50 1.38
CA TYR A 68 -15.10 -10.12 1.54
C TYR A 68 -14.94 -9.35 2.85
N LEU A 69 -14.15 -9.91 3.77
CA LEU A 69 -13.79 -9.34 5.06
C LEU A 69 -12.41 -8.69 4.92
N PRO A 70 -12.30 -7.35 4.84
CA PRO A 70 -11.04 -6.67 4.54
C PRO A 70 -9.89 -6.99 5.50
N ASN A 71 -10.23 -7.37 6.73
CA ASN A 71 -9.27 -7.66 7.80
C ASN A 71 -8.84 -9.13 7.84
N ARG A 72 -9.36 -9.99 6.95
CA ARG A 72 -9.00 -11.40 6.90
C ARG A 72 -7.84 -11.58 5.92
N ARG A 73 -6.79 -12.28 6.34
CA ARG A 73 -5.73 -12.72 5.42
C ARG A 73 -6.26 -13.88 4.59
N TYR A 74 -6.55 -13.62 3.32
CA TYR A 74 -7.02 -14.62 2.37
C TYR A 74 -5.88 -15.42 1.70
N GLN A 75 -4.63 -14.99 1.85
CA GLN A 75 -3.45 -15.67 1.29
C GLN A 75 -3.29 -17.11 1.79
N ASP A 76 -3.68 -17.35 3.05
CA ASP A 76 -3.60 -18.67 3.69
C ASP A 76 -4.88 -19.49 3.50
N ASN A 77 -5.88 -18.97 2.79
CA ASN A 77 -7.14 -19.68 2.58
C ASN A 77 -6.95 -20.72 1.47
N PRO A 78 -7.21 -22.03 1.74
CA PRO A 78 -7.04 -23.10 0.76
C PRO A 78 -7.78 -22.88 -0.57
N LEU A 79 -8.90 -22.15 -0.55
CA LEU A 79 -9.68 -21.83 -1.75
C LEU A 79 -9.00 -20.80 -2.67
N PHE A 80 -8.17 -19.92 -2.10
CA PHE A 80 -7.37 -18.92 -2.84
C PHE A 80 -5.92 -19.37 -3.05
N ALA A 81 -5.50 -20.45 -2.38
CA ALA A 81 -4.24 -21.13 -2.60
C ALA A 81 -4.26 -21.98 -3.88
N THR A 82 -4.93 -21.52 -4.94
CA THR A 82 -4.67 -22.00 -6.29
C THR A 82 -3.24 -21.58 -6.61
N GLY A 83 -2.32 -22.53 -6.46
CA GLY A 83 -0.91 -22.33 -6.77
C GLY A 83 -0.69 -21.89 -8.22
N ARG A 84 0.58 -21.77 -8.62
CA ARG A 84 0.90 -21.47 -10.02
C ARG A 84 0.45 -22.62 -10.92
N VAL A 85 -0.16 -22.29 -12.06
CA VAL A 85 -0.33 -23.24 -13.16
C VAL A 85 1.06 -23.69 -13.62
N LYS A 86 1.34 -24.98 -13.47
CA LYS A 86 2.67 -25.59 -13.71
C LYS A 86 2.62 -26.84 -14.55
N VAL A 87 1.45 -27.47 -14.64
CA VAL A 87 1.25 -28.70 -15.40
C VAL A 87 0.83 -28.29 -16.81
N ILE A 88 1.32 -28.98 -17.83
CA ILE A 88 0.94 -28.73 -19.23
C ILE A 88 -0.04 -29.82 -19.65
N CYS A 89 -1.16 -29.45 -20.27
CA CYS A 89 -2.11 -30.42 -20.83
C CYS A 89 -1.47 -31.14 -22.02
N SER A 90 -1.55 -32.47 -22.05
CA SER A 90 -0.98 -33.30 -23.12
C SER A 90 -1.69 -33.17 -24.47
N PHE A 91 -2.88 -32.56 -24.51
CA PHE A 91 -3.72 -32.49 -25.71
C PHE A 91 -3.66 -31.13 -26.40
N CYS A 92 -3.61 -30.04 -25.63
CA CYS A 92 -3.69 -28.67 -26.14
C CYS A 92 -2.52 -27.78 -25.70
N ASP A 93 -1.53 -28.34 -24.98
CA ASP A 93 -0.34 -27.65 -24.47
C ASP A 93 -0.62 -26.43 -23.57
N ALA A 94 -1.85 -26.30 -23.06
CA ALA A 94 -2.20 -25.24 -22.13
C ALA A 94 -1.73 -25.53 -20.70
N TYR A 95 -1.43 -24.46 -19.95
CA TYR A 95 -1.06 -24.56 -18.54
C TYR A 95 -2.29 -24.80 -17.67
N ARG A 96 -2.21 -25.79 -16.77
CA ARG A 96 -3.27 -26.21 -15.84
C ARG A 96 -2.78 -26.27 -14.39
N TRP A 97 -3.73 -26.25 -13.45
CA TRP A 97 -3.42 -26.40 -12.03
C TRP A 97 -3.11 -27.87 -11.67
N PRO A 98 -2.19 -28.09 -10.72
CA PRO A 98 -1.97 -29.43 -10.19
C PRO A 98 -3.23 -29.93 -9.47
N GLY A 99 -3.77 -31.07 -9.90
CA GLY A 99 -4.99 -31.67 -9.36
C GLY A 99 -6.29 -31.27 -10.06
N GLU A 100 -6.23 -30.39 -11.07
CA GLU A 100 -7.38 -30.06 -11.92
C GLU A 100 -7.79 -31.26 -12.78
N PRO A 101 -9.07 -31.61 -12.92
CA PRO A 101 -9.51 -32.70 -13.77
C PRO A 101 -9.26 -32.38 -15.25
N GLN A 102 -8.97 -33.44 -16.01
CA GLN A 102 -8.61 -33.40 -17.43
C GLN A 102 -9.82 -33.20 -18.35
N GLU A 103 -10.87 -32.55 -17.89
CA GLU A 103 -12.03 -32.21 -18.72
C GLU A 103 -12.29 -30.69 -18.71
N ILE A 104 -11.54 -29.94 -17.90
CA ILE A 104 -11.70 -28.50 -17.76
C ILE A 104 -10.94 -27.75 -18.86
N CYS A 105 -9.86 -28.33 -19.39
CA CYS A 105 -8.96 -27.62 -20.28
C CYS A 105 -9.36 -27.77 -21.76
N CYS A 106 -9.88 -28.93 -22.18
CA CYS A 106 -10.45 -29.19 -23.50
C CYS A 106 -11.37 -30.43 -23.48
N SER A 107 -12.18 -30.60 -24.53
CA SER A 107 -13.19 -31.68 -24.60
C SER A 107 -12.61 -33.10 -24.61
N ASN A 108 -11.30 -33.23 -24.84
CA ASN A 108 -10.53 -34.48 -24.71
C ASN A 108 -9.47 -34.38 -23.57
N GLY A 109 -9.49 -33.30 -22.77
CA GLY A 109 -8.39 -32.85 -21.90
C GLY A 109 -8.46 -31.42 -21.34
#